data_AF-A0A7J2ZDS2-F1
#
_entry.id   AF-A0A7J2ZDS2-F1
#
_cell.length_a   1.000
_cell.length_b   1.000
_cell.length_c   1.000
_cell.angle_alpha   90.00
_cell.angle_beta   90.00
_cell.angle_gamma   90.00
#
_symmetry.space_group_name_H-M   'P 1'
#
loop_
_entity.id
_entity.type
_entity.pdbx_description
1 polymer ?
#
loop_
_entity_poly.entity_id
_entity_poly.type
_entity_poly.pdbx_seq_one_letter_code
_entity_poly.pdbx_strand_id
1 'polypeptide(L)' 'VEDLIIIANVFVHPSAVDRQRVYINNYKAMRHAIRKAIEGRPTIEELMENKERAKHPFKYTP' A
#
# COMPACT_ATOMS: atom_id res chain seq x y z
N VAL A 1 6.96 -26.20 -3.52
CA VAL A 1 6.96 -24.71 -3.50
C VAL A 1 6.01 -24.24 -4.58
N GLU A 2 4.71 -24.50 -4.42
CA GLU A 2 3.64 -24.03 -5.34
C GLU A 2 2.36 -23.65 -4.57
N ASP A 3 2.44 -23.50 -3.24
CA ASP A 3 1.27 -23.38 -2.36
C ASP A 3 0.79 -21.94 -2.15
N LEU A 4 1.41 -20.97 -2.83
CA LEU A 4 1.19 -19.54 -2.61
C LEU A 4 0.76 -18.86 -3.91
N ILE A 5 -0.34 -18.12 -3.82
CA ILE A 5 -0.84 -17.24 -4.89
C ILE A 5 -0.80 -15.80 -4.38
N ILE A 6 -0.29 -14.89 -5.22
CA ILE A 6 -0.32 -13.45 -4.96
C ILE A 6 -1.27 -12.80 -5.95
N ILE A 7 -2.27 -12.08 -5.45
CA ILE A 7 -3.13 -11.21 -6.25
C ILE A 7 -2.60 -9.78 -6.08
N ALA A 8 -1.98 -9.24 -7.13
CA ALA A 8 -1.43 -7.90 -7.12
C ALA A 8 -2.35 -6.92 -7.85
N ASN A 9 -2.83 -5.89 -7.14
CA ASN A 9 -3.49 -4.73 -7.73
C ASN A 9 -2.54 -3.53 -7.68
N VAL A 10 -2.28 -2.93 -8.85
CA VAL A 10 -1.29 -1.87 -9.02
C VAL A 10 -1.97 -0.63 -9.57
N PHE A 11 -1.75 0.51 -8.91
CA PHE A 11 -2.26 1.80 -9.37
C PHE A 11 -1.13 2.67 -9.93
N VAL A 12 -1.31 3.16 -11.15
CA VAL A 12 -0.44 4.14 -11.79
C VAL A 12 -1.32 5.24 -12.37
N HIS A 13 -1.04 6.49 -12.00
CA HIS A 13 -1.81 7.63 -12.52
C HIS A 13 -1.56 7.80 -14.04
N PRO A 14 -2.58 8.11 -14.87
CA PRO A 14 -2.43 8.23 -16.33
C PRO A 14 -1.38 9.26 -16.78
N SER A 15 -1.12 10.30 -15.99
CA SER A 15 -0.10 11.32 -16.30
C SER A 15 1.33 10.94 -15.92
N ALA A 16 1.57 9.74 -15.38
CA ALA A 16 2.91 9.31 -14.99
C ALA A 16 3.78 9.02 -16.21
N VAL A 17 4.88 9.76 -16.36
CA VAL A 17 5.82 9.63 -17.50
C VAL A 17 7.17 9.03 -17.13
N ASP A 18 7.57 9.12 -15.86
CA ASP A 18 8.85 8.59 -15.35
C ASP A 18 8.71 7.10 -15.01
N ARG A 19 9.15 6.25 -15.95
CA ARG A 19 9.11 4.78 -15.81
C ARG A 19 9.94 4.28 -14.63
N GLN A 20 11.08 4.89 -14.36
CA GLN A 20 11.96 4.47 -13.27
C GLN A 20 11.30 4.72 -11.92
N ARG A 21 10.66 5.88 -11.76
CA ARG A 21 9.89 6.21 -10.55
C ARG A 21 8.68 5.31 -10.36
N VAL A 22 7.94 5.00 -11.42
CA VAL A 22 6.82 4.04 -11.38
C VAL A 22 7.30 2.68 -10.89
N TYR A 23 8.41 2.17 -11.42
CA TYR A 23 8.97 0.89 -11.00
C TYR A 23 9.40 0.90 -9.53
N ILE A 24 10.22 1.88 -9.11
CA ILE A 24 10.74 1.96 -7.75
C ILE A 24 9.61 2.11 -6.72
N ASN A 25 8.61 2.93 -7.02
CA ASN A 25 7.49 3.15 -6.10
C ASN A 25 6.65 1.88 -5.93
N ASN A 26 6.30 1.19 -7.03
CA ASN A 26 5.53 -0.04 -6.97
C ASN A 26 6.31 -1.18 -6.30
N TYR A 27 7.62 -1.29 -6.55
CA TYR A 27 8.47 -2.25 -5.85
C TYR A 27 8.46 -2.04 -4.33
N LYS A 28 8.66 -0.79 -3.88
CA LYS A 28 8.61 -0.43 -2.46
C LYS A 28 7.24 -0.71 -1.85
N ALA A 29 6.17 -0.29 -2.53
CA ALA A 29 4.80 -0.48 -2.07
C ALA A 29 4.45 -1.97 -1.94
N MET A 30 4.76 -2.78 -2.96
CA MET A 30 4.48 -4.21 -2.97
C MET A 30 5.28 -4.95 -1.88
N ARG A 31 6.57 -4.63 -1.72
CA ARG A 31 7.39 -5.21 -0.63
C ARG A 31 6.79 -4.92 0.75
N HIS A 32 6.29 -3.70 0.97
CA HIS A 32 5.62 -3.36 2.21
C HIS A 32 4.27 -4.08 2.36
N ALA A 33 3.49 -4.20 1.28
CA ALA A 33 2.20 -4.90 1.29
C ALA A 33 2.36 -6.38 1.63
N ILE A 34 3.29 -7.09 0.97
CA ILE A 34 3.57 -8.50 1.24
C ILE A 34 4.01 -8.70 2.69
N ARG A 35 4.94 -7.87 3.18
CA ARG A 35 5.40 -7.95 4.58
C ARG A 35 4.23 -7.77 5.56
N LYS A 36 3.41 -6.75 5.36
CA LYS A 36 2.24 -6.50 6.21
C LYS A 36 1.21 -7.63 6.15
N ALA A 37 0.99 -8.21 4.97
CA ALA A 37 0.08 -9.34 4.80
C ALA A 37 0.56 -10.58 5.56
N ILE A 38 1.86 -10.90 5.47
CA ILE A 38 2.47 -12.03 6.20
C ILE A 38 2.46 -11.77 7.72
N GLU A 39 2.74 -10.54 8.14
CA GLU A 39 2.72 -10.15 9.56
C GLU A 39 1.30 -9.95 10.14
N GLY A 40 0.25 -9.97 9.32
CA GLY A 40 -1.12 -9.72 9.77
C GLY A 40 -1.36 -8.28 10.24
N ARG A 41 -0.69 -7.29 9.63
CA ARG A 41 -0.72 -5.88 10.04
C ARG A 41 -1.47 -4.96 9.05
N PRO A 42 -2.08 -3.86 9.55
CA PRO A 42 -2.20 -3.49 10.96
C PRO A 42 -3.20 -4.38 11.71
N THR A 43 -3.02 -4.53 13.03
CA THR A 43 -4.03 -5.19 13.86
C THR A 43 -5.24 -4.28 14.07
N ILE A 44 -6.34 -4.84 14.59
CA ILE A 44 -7.55 -4.06 14.89
C ILE A 44 -7.24 -3.01 15.96
N GLU A 45 -6.47 -3.36 16.97
CA GLU A 45 -6.06 -2.48 18.05
C GLU A 45 -5.22 -1.31 17.50
N GLU A 46 -4.19 -1.60 16.70
CA GLU A 46 -3.34 -0.60 16.05
C GLU A 46 -4.19 0.35 15.17
N LEU A 47 -5.19 -0.20 14.47
CA LEU A 47 -6.10 0.58 13.63
C LEU A 47 -6.96 1.53 14.47
N MET A 48 -7.53 1.05 15.58
CA MET A 48 -8.39 1.82 16.47
C MET A 48 -7.62 2.94 17.18
N GLU A 49 -6.40 2.65 17.65
CA GLU A 49 -5.52 3.65 18.27
C GLU A 49 -5.13 4.78 17.31
N ASN A 50 -4.91 4.46 16.04
CA ASN A 50 -4.43 5.41 15.04
C ASN A 50 -5.55 6.07 14.20
N LYS A 51 -6.80 5.67 14.39
CA LYS A 51 -7.95 6.14 13.60
C LYS A 51 -8.02 7.67 13.48
N GLU A 52 -7.89 8.38 14.60
CA GLU A 52 -8.00 9.85 14.63
C GLU A 52 -6.74 10.55 14.13
N ARG A 53 -5.58 9.87 14.19
CA ARG A 53 -4.29 10.40 13.71
C ARG A 53 -4.12 10.24 12.20
N ALA A 54 -4.80 9.25 11.61
CA ALA A 54 -4.72 8.98 10.19
C ALA A 54 -5.38 10.12 9.37
N LYS A 55 -4.60 10.72 8.47
CA LYS A 55 -5.07 11.77 7.56
C LYS A 55 -5.17 11.21 6.14
N HIS A 56 -6.39 11.14 5.63
CA HIS A 56 -6.61 10.73 4.24
C HIS A 56 -6.29 11.90 3.30
N PRO A 57 -5.45 11.70 2.25
CA PRO A 57 -5.00 12.77 1.36
C PRO A 57 -6.13 13.58 0.71
N PHE A 58 -7.29 12.97 0.47
CA PHE A 58 -8.47 13.62 -0.13
C PHE A 58 -9.55 14.07 0.87
N LYS A 59 -9.35 13.89 2.19
CA LYS A 59 -10.41 14.20 3.19
C LYS A 59 -10.57 15.70 3.47
N TYR A 60 -9.53 16.48 3.24
CA TYR A 60 -9.47 17.90 3.61
C TYR A 60 -9.33 18.83 2.40
N THR A 61 -9.55 18.32 1.18
CA THR A 61 -9.66 19.14 -0.02
C THR A 61 -11.07 19.75 -0.04
N PRO A 62 -11.23 21.08 -0.12
CA PRO A 62 -12.55 21.71 -0.33
C PRO A 62 -13.15 21.32 -1.68
#